data_AF-S3HCU4-F1
#
_entry.id   AF-S3HCU4-F1
#
_cell.length_a   1.000
_cell.length_b   1.000
_cell.length_c   1.000
_cell.angle_alpha   90.00
_cell.angle_beta   90.00
_cell.angle_gamma   90.00
#
_symmetry.space_group_name_H-M   'P 1'
#
loop_
_entity.id
_entity.type
_entity.pdbx_description
1 polymer ?
#
loop_
_entity_poly.entity_id
_entity_poly.type
_entity_poly.pdbx_seq_one_letter_code
_entity_poly.pdbx_strand_id
1 'polypeptide(L)'
;MRNQSPIANDVSTRQETNAYAVERLFSPIDLCWHEASPRERGPILAGSQPGRNTIGVHAGAFAPYRAIATVSGALSASHSPALGNTRPSVNIGPFPQWSDPGKIVALDPWGHRVVDDFAAEIASGRKVQPTIAVTDGRLMMPEIANALRARRLVADGSIVDSLGGVRVTKIAIEPVWWLPGIAERLNITETALRRALVEASGGMYPDLVARPEFKAFLPPIGGTSVYLFGDPVLGNTDTKIACRFHDECNGSDVFGSDMCTCRSYLGFAAEECVRTAQQNGLGIIAYNRKEGRALGEVVKYLVYNARRNAQSGDRAVDYFSRTEEVAGVSDMRCQELAVDVLHWLGVTRVDAWISMSNHKREAVVSAGIEIVKQVELPSNLIGSGALVEISAKKASGYFTETGA
;
A
#
# COMPACT_ATOMS: atom_id res chain seq x y z
N MET A 1 63.27 58.47 -0.75
CA MET A 1 62.80 57.41 0.17
C MET A 1 61.29 57.47 0.32
N ARG A 2 60.56 56.67 -0.48
CA ARG A 2 59.19 56.21 -0.19
C ARG A 2 59.09 54.82 -0.81
N ASN A 3 59.14 53.78 0.03
CA ASN A 3 58.90 52.41 -0.40
C ASN A 3 57.51 51.99 0.06
N GLN A 4 56.75 51.46 -0.89
CA GLN A 4 55.51 50.74 -0.68
C GLN A 4 55.79 49.34 -0.14
N SER A 5 54.87 48.78 0.64
CA SER A 5 54.74 47.34 0.86
C SER A 5 53.25 47.03 1.01
N PRO A 6 52.67 46.10 0.23
CA PRO A 6 51.34 45.59 0.49
C PRO A 6 51.40 44.35 1.41
N ILE A 7 50.55 44.35 2.42
CA ILE A 7 50.27 43.18 3.26
C ILE A 7 49.35 42.26 2.45
N ALA A 8 49.86 41.12 2.00
CA ALA A 8 49.07 39.99 1.56
C ALA A 8 48.95 39.01 2.73
N ASN A 9 47.77 38.91 3.33
CA ASN A 9 47.44 37.85 4.28
C ASN A 9 46.34 36.98 3.68
N ASP A 10 46.80 35.84 3.16
CA ASP A 10 46.22 34.50 3.22
C ASP A 10 44.74 34.41 3.65
N VAL A 11 43.86 34.43 2.66
CA VAL A 11 42.46 33.98 2.75
C VAL A 11 42.28 32.86 1.74
N SER A 12 42.89 31.69 1.96
CA SER A 12 42.63 30.53 1.09
C SER A 12 42.47 29.19 1.79
N THR A 13 42.61 29.09 3.11
CA THR A 13 42.62 27.79 3.81
C THR A 13 41.47 27.55 4.79
N ARG A 14 40.51 28.47 4.93
CA ARG A 14 39.34 28.32 5.84
C ARG A 14 37.98 28.07 5.17
N GLN A 15 37.88 28.13 3.84
CA GLN A 15 36.61 27.85 3.14
C GLN A 15 36.44 26.36 2.78
N GLU A 16 37.52 25.62 2.55
CA GLU A 16 37.44 24.20 2.15
C GLU A 16 37.00 23.27 3.29
N THR A 17 37.37 23.55 4.55
CA THR A 17 36.98 22.69 5.69
C THR A 17 35.49 22.78 6.05
N ASN A 18 34.81 23.86 5.66
CA ASN A 18 33.41 24.08 6.00
C ASN A 18 32.48 23.47 4.94
N ALA A 19 32.88 23.47 3.66
CA ALA A 19 32.13 22.81 2.59
C ALA A 19 32.05 21.30 2.82
N TYR A 20 33.18 20.61 3.07
CA TYR A 20 33.20 19.17 3.36
C TYR A 20 32.45 18.78 4.65
N ALA A 21 32.45 19.63 5.68
CA ALA A 21 31.71 19.39 6.92
C ALA A 21 30.19 19.56 6.73
N VAL A 22 29.77 20.55 5.93
CA VAL A 22 28.37 20.76 5.54
C VAL A 22 27.91 19.65 4.58
N GLU A 23 28.74 19.22 3.64
CA GLU A 23 28.46 18.12 2.70
C GLU A 23 28.24 16.80 3.44
N ARG A 24 29.03 16.51 4.49
CA ARG A 24 28.80 15.35 5.38
C ARG A 24 27.52 15.44 6.22
N LEU A 25 27.07 16.64 6.58
CA LEU A 25 25.79 16.83 7.29
C LEU A 25 24.57 16.55 6.40
N PHE A 26 24.71 16.75 5.08
CA PHE A 26 23.65 16.54 4.08
C PHE A 26 23.79 15.26 3.24
N SER A 27 24.87 14.49 3.46
CA SER A 27 25.06 13.17 2.85
C SER A 27 24.02 12.20 3.38
N PRO A 28 23.40 11.35 2.53
CA PRO A 28 22.49 10.31 3.01
C PRO A 28 23.16 9.40 4.03
N ILE A 29 22.39 8.96 5.01
CA ILE A 29 22.74 7.77 5.78
C ILE A 29 22.47 6.55 4.91
N ASP A 30 23.41 5.60 4.89
CA ASP A 30 23.27 4.37 4.12
C ASP A 30 22.01 3.59 4.54
N LEU A 31 21.35 2.98 3.56
CA LEU A 31 20.15 2.16 3.73
C LEU A 31 20.38 0.79 3.11
N CYS A 32 20.68 -0.20 3.93
CA CYS A 32 20.92 -1.58 3.50
C CYS A 32 19.58 -2.33 3.42
N TRP A 33 18.77 -2.06 2.39
CA TRP A 33 17.35 -2.42 2.32
C TRP A 33 16.99 -3.87 2.72
N HIS A 34 17.83 -4.84 2.33
CA HIS A 34 17.63 -6.27 2.55
C HIS A 34 18.24 -6.80 3.85
N GLU A 35 18.78 -5.94 4.69
CA GLU A 35 19.40 -6.37 5.95
C GLU A 35 18.34 -6.81 6.97
N ALA A 36 18.58 -7.95 7.62
CA ALA A 36 17.67 -8.58 8.57
C ALA A 36 17.69 -7.88 9.94
N SER A 37 18.78 -7.20 10.27
CA SER A 37 18.85 -6.35 11.45
C SER A 37 18.31 -4.95 11.14
N PRO A 38 17.28 -4.43 11.85
CA PRO A 38 16.79 -3.07 11.62
C PRO A 38 17.87 -2.01 11.85
N ARG A 39 18.80 -2.27 12.78
CA ARG A 39 19.92 -1.38 13.10
C ARG A 39 20.93 -1.29 11.96
N GLU A 40 21.28 -2.43 11.36
CA GLU A 40 22.23 -2.49 10.25
C GLU A 40 21.59 -2.06 8.93
N ARG A 41 20.28 -2.33 8.74
CA ARG A 41 19.49 -1.78 7.64
C ARG A 41 19.49 -0.26 7.64
N GLY A 42 19.28 0.33 8.82
CA GLY A 42 19.06 1.76 9.01
C GLY A 42 17.59 2.19 8.89
N PRO A 43 17.24 3.35 9.48
CA PRO A 43 15.87 3.88 9.44
C PRO A 43 15.52 4.51 8.09
N ILE A 44 14.22 4.58 7.80
CA ILE A 44 13.68 5.44 6.74
C ILE A 44 13.68 6.90 7.21
N LEU A 45 14.44 7.75 6.53
CA LEU A 45 14.57 9.18 6.81
C LEU A 45 14.10 10.00 5.61
N ALA A 46 12.85 10.44 5.67
CA ALA A 46 12.22 11.23 4.60
C ALA A 46 12.20 12.74 4.91
N GLY A 47 11.70 13.54 3.95
CA GLY A 47 11.58 14.99 4.11
C GLY A 47 12.87 15.75 3.80
N SER A 48 13.06 16.88 4.48
CA SER A 48 14.21 17.78 4.29
C SER A 48 15.23 17.70 5.42
N GLN A 49 15.20 16.64 6.24
CA GLN A 49 16.10 16.50 7.38
C GLN A 49 17.54 16.14 6.97
N PRO A 50 18.56 16.55 7.76
CA PRO A 50 19.94 16.11 7.57
C PRO A 50 20.07 14.58 7.59
N GLY A 51 20.88 14.03 6.69
CA GLY A 51 21.06 12.58 6.58
C GLY A 51 19.89 11.81 5.96
N ARG A 52 18.89 12.49 5.37
CA ARG A 52 17.78 11.82 4.67
C ARG A 52 18.30 10.84 3.62
N ASN A 53 17.63 9.70 3.50
CA ASN A 53 18.01 8.63 2.58
C ASN A 53 16.89 8.26 1.61
N THR A 54 15.79 9.02 1.61
CA THR A 54 14.67 8.81 0.72
C THR A 54 14.28 10.06 -0.08
N ILE A 55 13.56 9.81 -1.16
CA ILE A 55 12.82 10.82 -1.92
C ILE A 55 11.39 10.89 -1.35
N GLY A 56 10.80 12.09 -1.29
CA GLY A 56 9.43 12.28 -0.80
C GLY A 56 9.35 12.47 0.72
N VAL A 57 8.13 12.35 1.25
CA VAL A 57 7.79 12.65 2.64
C VAL A 57 6.79 11.63 3.19
N HIS A 58 6.79 11.40 4.50
CA HIS A 58 5.74 10.64 5.18
C HIS A 58 4.37 11.27 4.97
N ALA A 59 3.33 10.44 4.91
CA ALA A 59 1.96 10.85 4.60
C ALA A 59 1.88 11.70 3.31
N GLY A 60 2.62 11.32 2.25
CA GLY A 60 2.84 12.14 1.05
C GLY A 60 1.57 12.70 0.41
N ALA A 61 0.51 11.90 0.27
CA ALA A 61 -0.78 12.36 -0.26
C ALA A 61 -1.44 13.47 0.60
N PHE A 62 -1.05 13.57 1.88
CA PHE A 62 -1.52 14.57 2.84
C PHE A 62 -0.51 15.71 3.07
N ALA A 63 0.66 15.68 2.42
CA ALA A 63 1.70 16.70 2.60
C ALA A 63 1.22 18.13 2.31
N PRO A 64 0.38 18.41 1.29
CA PRO A 64 -0.15 19.75 1.07
C PRO A 64 -0.96 20.27 2.27
N TYR A 65 -1.79 19.43 2.90
CA TYR A 65 -2.55 19.80 4.10
C TYR A 65 -1.63 20.09 5.28
N ARG A 66 -0.56 19.30 5.46
CA ARG A 66 0.45 19.55 6.49
C ARG A 66 1.16 20.89 6.26
N ALA A 67 1.48 21.23 5.01
CA ALA A 67 2.07 22.51 4.66
C ALA A 67 1.12 23.68 4.98
N ILE A 68 -0.16 23.57 4.59
CA ILE A 68 -1.20 24.57 4.91
C ILE A 68 -1.36 24.71 6.43
N ALA A 69 -1.45 23.61 7.18
CA ALA A 69 -1.55 23.63 8.64
C ALA A 69 -0.33 24.31 9.28
N THR A 70 0.86 24.16 8.70
CA THR A 70 2.08 24.80 9.19
C THR A 70 2.06 26.31 8.98
N VAL A 71 1.74 26.76 7.77
CA VAL A 71 1.72 28.19 7.43
C VAL A 71 0.55 28.93 8.09
N SER A 72 -0.59 28.26 8.28
CA SER A 72 -1.74 28.81 9.02
C SER A 72 -1.56 28.83 10.54
N GLY A 73 -0.49 28.23 11.08
CA GLY A 73 -0.21 28.16 12.51
C GLY A 73 -0.95 27.06 13.27
N ALA A 74 -1.74 26.22 12.59
CA ALA A 74 -2.40 25.06 13.19
C ALA A 74 -1.41 23.94 13.57
N LEU A 75 -0.23 23.89 12.94
CA LEU A 75 0.86 22.98 13.25
C LEU A 75 2.17 23.76 13.39
N SER A 76 2.92 23.56 14.47
CA SER A 76 4.26 24.16 14.57
C SER A 76 5.23 23.52 13.56
N ALA A 77 6.04 24.34 12.88
CA ALA A 77 7.11 23.85 12.00
C ALA A 77 8.18 23.01 12.75
N SER A 78 8.34 23.27 14.05
CA SER A 78 9.24 22.52 14.94
C SER A 78 8.55 21.33 15.63
N HIS A 79 7.27 21.07 15.34
CA HIS A 79 6.54 19.97 15.95
C HIS A 79 7.22 18.62 15.65
N SER A 80 7.43 17.84 16.70
CA SER A 80 7.85 16.44 16.64
C SER A 80 6.71 15.56 17.16
N PRO A 81 6.27 14.53 16.42
CA PRO A 81 5.24 13.61 16.90
C PRO A 81 5.66 12.91 18.19
N ALA A 82 4.72 12.81 19.14
CA ALA A 82 4.92 12.04 20.38
C ALA A 82 4.60 10.56 20.13
N LEU A 83 5.62 9.73 19.94
CA LEU A 83 5.47 8.31 19.56
C LEU A 83 5.52 7.32 20.74
N GLY A 84 5.71 7.78 21.98
CA GLY A 84 5.99 6.90 23.13
C GLY A 84 4.92 5.85 23.43
N ASN A 85 3.65 6.13 23.07
CA ASN A 85 2.50 5.25 23.30
C ASN A 85 1.88 4.73 21.98
N THR A 86 2.62 4.74 20.88
CA THR A 86 2.12 4.35 19.55
C THR A 86 2.61 2.97 19.11
N ARG A 87 3.00 2.12 20.07
CA ARG A 87 3.47 0.76 19.78
C ARG A 87 2.36 -0.10 19.16
N PRO A 88 2.70 -1.06 18.28
CA PRO A 88 1.76 -2.04 17.76
C PRO A 88 0.99 -2.77 18.86
N SER A 89 -0.32 -2.95 18.64
CA SER A 89 -1.16 -3.83 19.48
C SER A 89 -0.76 -5.31 19.41
N VAL A 90 -0.14 -5.72 18.31
CA VAL A 90 0.30 -7.09 18.04
C VAL A 90 1.70 -7.05 17.45
N ASN A 91 2.55 -8.00 17.87
CA ASN A 91 3.85 -8.22 17.25
C ASN A 91 3.69 -8.97 15.92
N ILE A 92 4.17 -8.35 14.83
CA ILE A 92 4.23 -8.96 13.50
C ILE A 92 5.69 -9.16 13.14
N GLY A 93 6.04 -10.38 12.74
CA GLY A 93 7.38 -10.77 12.31
C GLY A 93 8.48 -10.63 13.39
N PRO A 94 9.76 -10.57 12.98
CA PRO A 94 10.22 -10.61 11.59
C PRO A 94 10.02 -11.98 10.93
N PHE A 95 9.82 -11.99 9.62
CA PHE A 95 9.80 -13.21 8.81
C PHE A 95 10.96 -13.20 7.82
N PRO A 96 11.47 -14.37 7.36
CA PRO A 96 12.61 -14.44 6.44
C PRO A 96 12.45 -13.60 5.16
N GLN A 97 11.20 -13.44 4.69
CA GLN A 97 10.86 -12.65 3.51
C GLN A 97 11.19 -11.16 3.64
N TRP A 98 11.41 -10.64 4.86
CA TRP A 98 11.74 -9.22 5.08
C TRP A 98 13.14 -8.86 4.61
N SER A 99 14.07 -9.82 4.66
CA SER A 99 15.46 -9.68 4.25
C SER A 99 15.78 -10.38 2.93
N ASP A 100 14.85 -11.18 2.40
CA ASP A 100 15.03 -11.88 1.11
C ASP A 100 14.93 -10.88 -0.07
N PRO A 101 15.99 -10.74 -0.90
CA PRO A 101 15.98 -9.84 -2.04
C PRO A 101 14.78 -10.03 -2.97
N GLY A 102 14.16 -8.91 -3.38
CA GLY A 102 13.02 -8.91 -4.28
C GLY A 102 11.66 -9.28 -3.66
N LYS A 103 11.58 -9.79 -2.42
CA LYS A 103 10.31 -10.13 -1.77
C LYS A 103 9.52 -8.91 -1.32
N ILE A 104 10.17 -7.94 -0.70
CA ILE A 104 9.53 -6.68 -0.24
C ILE A 104 10.27 -5.48 -0.83
N VAL A 105 9.58 -4.70 -1.65
CA VAL A 105 10.11 -3.54 -2.39
C VAL A 105 9.15 -2.35 -2.43
N ALA A 106 7.92 -2.46 -1.91
CA ALA A 106 6.86 -1.45 -1.98
C ALA A 106 6.33 -1.01 -0.61
N LEU A 107 6.85 -1.58 0.49
CA LEU A 107 6.64 -1.13 1.87
C LEU A 107 7.93 -1.26 2.68
N ASP A 108 7.97 -0.60 3.84
CA ASP A 108 9.07 -0.70 4.80
C ASP A 108 8.78 -1.81 5.83
N PRO A 109 9.47 -2.97 5.80
CA PRO A 109 9.12 -4.11 6.65
C PRO A 109 9.29 -3.84 8.15
N TRP A 110 10.12 -2.86 8.51
CA TRP A 110 10.37 -2.45 9.90
C TRP A 110 9.51 -1.25 10.34
N GLY A 111 8.61 -0.79 9.47
CA GLY A 111 7.88 0.46 9.61
C GLY A 111 7.01 0.59 10.86
N HIS A 112 6.55 -0.53 11.43
CA HIS A 112 5.75 -0.58 12.66
C HIS A 112 6.59 -0.63 13.94
N ARG A 113 7.89 -0.93 13.83
CA ARG A 113 8.80 -1.13 14.96
C ARG A 113 9.71 0.06 15.24
N VAL A 114 9.55 1.15 14.50
CA VAL A 114 10.41 2.35 14.56
C VAL A 114 10.63 2.86 15.99
N VAL A 115 9.60 2.86 16.82
CA VAL A 115 9.67 3.36 18.21
C VAL A 115 10.60 2.53 19.08
N ASP A 116 10.68 1.22 18.85
CA ASP A 116 11.52 0.32 19.62
C ASP A 116 12.92 0.19 18.99
N ASP A 117 12.97 -0.03 17.69
CA ASP A 117 14.23 -0.31 16.98
C ASP A 117 15.08 0.96 16.77
N PHE A 118 14.51 2.17 16.79
CA PHE A 118 15.24 3.44 16.61
C PHE A 118 14.98 4.46 17.74
N ALA A 119 14.72 3.97 18.95
CA ALA A 119 14.44 4.81 20.12
C ALA A 119 15.54 5.84 20.41
N ALA A 120 16.82 5.47 20.21
CA ALA A 120 17.97 6.33 20.48
C ALA A 120 18.05 7.50 19.48
N GLU A 121 17.80 7.24 18.21
CA GLU A 121 17.76 8.22 17.12
C GLU A 121 16.61 9.21 17.32
N ILE A 122 15.44 8.70 17.73
CA ILE A 122 14.29 9.54 18.08
C ILE A 122 14.62 10.41 19.29
N ALA A 123 15.22 9.84 20.34
CA ALA A 123 15.63 10.58 21.54
C ALA A 123 16.70 11.64 21.23
N SER A 124 17.56 11.42 20.23
CA SER A 124 18.53 12.42 19.75
C SER A 124 17.92 13.48 18.83
N GLY A 125 16.59 13.48 18.64
CA GLY A 125 15.86 14.47 17.84
C GLY A 125 15.77 14.18 16.35
N ARG A 126 16.19 12.99 15.87
CA ARG A 126 15.98 12.60 14.46
C ARG A 126 14.49 12.33 14.22
N LYS A 127 13.97 12.74 13.06
CA LYS A 127 12.56 12.53 12.70
C LYS A 127 12.39 11.17 12.03
N VAL A 128 12.57 10.10 12.82
CA VAL A 128 12.22 8.74 12.40
C VAL A 128 10.74 8.53 12.69
N GLN A 129 9.94 8.25 11.66
CA GLN A 129 8.48 8.11 11.77
C GLN A 129 8.04 6.71 11.31
N PRO A 130 7.07 6.09 11.98
CA PRO A 130 6.46 4.86 11.50
C PRO A 130 5.83 5.05 10.12
N THR A 131 5.99 4.05 9.27
CA THR A 131 5.31 3.92 7.96
C THR A 131 4.22 2.85 8.00
N ILE A 132 4.17 2.07 9.09
CA ILE A 132 3.12 1.09 9.36
C ILE A 132 2.60 1.30 10.78
N ALA A 133 1.28 1.23 10.97
CA ALA A 133 0.64 1.26 12.28
C ALA A 133 -0.29 0.06 12.43
N VAL A 134 -0.31 -0.55 13.63
CA VAL A 134 -1.07 -1.79 13.93
C VAL A 134 -1.89 -1.58 15.20
N THR A 135 -3.21 -1.66 15.09
CA THR A 135 -4.14 -1.50 16.22
C THR A 135 -5.25 -2.53 16.15
N ASP A 136 -5.79 -2.96 17.28
CA ASP A 136 -7.01 -3.75 17.29
C ASP A 136 -8.25 -2.86 17.17
N GLY A 137 -9.36 -3.47 16.78
CA GLY A 137 -10.66 -2.83 16.85
C GLY A 137 -11.80 -3.77 16.49
N ARG A 138 -12.99 -3.18 16.42
CA ARG A 138 -14.21 -3.85 15.96
C ARG A 138 -14.70 -3.21 14.66
N LEU A 139 -15.19 -4.02 13.74
CA LEU A 139 -15.87 -3.58 12.52
C LEU A 139 -17.36 -3.92 12.64
N MET A 140 -18.21 -2.98 12.20
CA MET A 140 -19.64 -3.20 12.06
C MET A 140 -19.96 -3.22 10.57
N MET A 141 -20.24 -4.39 10.02
CA MET A 141 -20.54 -4.56 8.60
C MET A 141 -21.97 -5.09 8.44
N PRO A 142 -22.85 -4.39 7.69
CA PRO A 142 -24.20 -4.86 7.43
C PRO A 142 -24.26 -6.29 6.86
N GLU A 143 -23.25 -6.66 6.06
CA GLU A 143 -23.14 -7.97 5.42
C GLU A 143 -22.94 -9.09 6.46
N ILE A 144 -22.17 -8.84 7.52
CA ILE A 144 -21.98 -9.79 8.63
C ILE A 144 -23.26 -9.90 9.47
N ALA A 145 -23.90 -8.78 9.80
CA ALA A 145 -25.20 -8.79 10.49
C ALA A 145 -26.26 -9.56 9.68
N ASN A 146 -26.28 -9.39 8.35
CA ASN A 146 -27.15 -10.15 7.45
C ASN A 146 -26.80 -11.64 7.45
N ALA A 147 -25.53 -12.00 7.45
CA ALA A 147 -25.07 -13.39 7.53
C ALA A 147 -25.51 -14.09 8.83
N LEU A 148 -25.46 -13.38 9.97
CA LEU A 148 -26.00 -13.87 11.24
C LEU A 148 -27.52 -14.10 11.18
N ARG A 149 -28.29 -13.11 10.69
CA ARG A 149 -29.77 -13.25 10.57
C ARG A 149 -30.15 -14.41 9.66
N ALA A 150 -29.40 -14.61 8.58
CA ALA A 150 -29.58 -15.70 7.64
C ALA A 150 -28.96 -17.03 8.08
N ARG A 151 -28.36 -17.09 9.28
CA ARG A 151 -27.69 -18.27 9.86
C ARG A 151 -26.56 -18.85 8.98
N ARG A 152 -25.92 -18.02 8.15
CA ARG A 152 -24.69 -18.39 7.42
C ARG A 152 -23.43 -18.24 8.27
N LEU A 153 -23.51 -17.41 9.31
CA LEU A 153 -22.55 -17.28 10.38
C LEU A 153 -23.27 -17.48 11.72
N VAL A 154 -22.52 -17.87 12.74
CA VAL A 154 -22.99 -18.00 14.12
C VAL A 154 -22.11 -17.10 14.98
N ALA A 155 -22.71 -16.33 15.89
CA ALA A 155 -21.95 -15.52 16.84
C ALA A 155 -21.22 -16.44 17.84
N ASP A 156 -19.93 -16.22 18.04
CA ASP A 156 -19.08 -16.96 18.98
C ASP A 156 -18.65 -16.12 20.20
N GLY A 157 -18.92 -14.80 20.17
CA GLY A 157 -18.54 -13.84 21.20
C GLY A 157 -17.06 -13.45 21.20
N SER A 158 -16.20 -14.12 20.44
CA SER A 158 -14.75 -13.89 20.40
C SER A 158 -14.29 -13.24 19.10
N ILE A 159 -14.74 -13.76 17.94
CA ILE A 159 -14.52 -13.20 16.61
C ILE A 159 -15.70 -12.32 16.22
N VAL A 160 -16.93 -12.83 16.40
CA VAL A 160 -18.16 -12.12 16.06
C VAL A 160 -19.11 -12.11 17.24
N ASP A 161 -19.53 -10.91 17.65
CA ASP A 161 -20.53 -10.72 18.69
C ASP A 161 -21.97 -10.91 18.16
N SER A 162 -22.94 -10.95 19.08
CA SER A 162 -24.35 -11.15 18.74
C SER A 162 -24.98 -10.00 17.92
N LEU A 163 -24.33 -8.84 17.83
CA LEU A 163 -24.76 -7.69 17.04
C LEU A 163 -24.11 -7.65 15.64
N GLY A 164 -23.25 -8.62 15.32
CA GLY A 164 -22.49 -8.66 14.06
C GLY A 164 -21.22 -7.82 14.08
N GLY A 165 -20.78 -7.40 15.25
CA GLY A 165 -19.48 -6.74 15.43
C GLY A 165 -18.35 -7.76 15.35
N VAL A 166 -17.38 -7.48 14.48
CA VAL A 166 -16.26 -8.38 14.18
C VAL A 166 -14.96 -7.84 14.78
N ARG A 167 -14.30 -8.60 15.64
CA ARG A 167 -12.96 -8.29 16.14
C ARG A 167 -11.93 -8.46 15.03
N VAL A 168 -11.10 -7.44 14.84
CA VAL A 168 -10.03 -7.46 13.84
C VAL A 168 -8.78 -6.77 14.37
N THR A 169 -7.62 -7.19 13.88
CA THR A 169 -6.42 -6.35 13.89
C THR A 169 -6.40 -5.52 12.61
N LYS A 170 -6.22 -4.21 12.76
CA LYS A 170 -6.21 -3.20 11.69
C LYS A 170 -4.79 -2.72 11.48
N ILE A 171 -4.37 -2.67 10.22
CA ILE A 171 -3.01 -2.28 9.84
C ILE A 171 -3.11 -1.20 8.77
N ALA A 172 -2.44 -0.08 8.97
CA ALA A 172 -2.29 0.96 7.96
C ALA A 172 -0.84 0.96 7.46
N ILE A 173 -0.65 0.96 6.15
CA ILE A 173 0.67 0.86 5.50
C ILE A 173 0.81 2.04 4.53
N GLU A 174 1.80 2.91 4.80
CA GLU A 174 2.29 3.89 3.84
C GLU A 174 3.24 3.21 2.83
N PRO A 175 3.15 3.57 1.53
CA PRO A 175 4.05 3.00 0.53
C PRO A 175 5.47 3.53 0.72
N VAL A 176 6.43 2.60 0.74
CA VAL A 176 7.87 2.91 0.73
C VAL A 176 8.51 2.04 -0.35
N TRP A 177 8.88 2.66 -1.46
CA TRP A 177 9.36 1.98 -2.64
C TRP A 177 10.88 1.89 -2.65
N TRP A 178 11.41 0.68 -2.76
CA TRP A 178 12.78 0.39 -3.12
C TRP A 178 12.91 0.37 -4.64
N LEU A 179 13.36 1.49 -5.22
CA LEU A 179 13.35 1.71 -6.66
C LEU A 179 14.08 0.63 -7.48
N PRO A 180 15.26 0.10 -7.05
CA PRO A 180 15.91 -1.00 -7.75
C PRO A 180 15.01 -2.26 -7.83
N GLY A 181 14.38 -2.63 -6.71
CA GLY A 181 13.51 -3.80 -6.64
C GLY A 181 12.18 -3.62 -7.39
N ILE A 182 11.62 -2.40 -7.38
CA ILE A 182 10.46 -2.08 -8.23
C ILE A 182 10.82 -2.24 -9.71
N ALA A 183 11.97 -1.70 -10.13
CA ALA A 183 12.40 -1.77 -11.52
C ALA A 183 12.61 -3.23 -11.98
N GLU A 184 13.31 -4.03 -11.17
CA GLU A 184 13.49 -5.47 -11.41
C GLU A 184 12.15 -6.20 -11.52
N ARG A 185 11.24 -5.99 -10.55
CA ARG A 185 9.93 -6.65 -10.53
C ARG A 185 9.07 -6.32 -11.74
N LEU A 186 9.18 -5.10 -12.27
CA LEU A 186 8.46 -4.65 -13.46
C LEU A 186 9.23 -4.90 -14.76
N ASN A 187 10.39 -5.56 -14.69
CA ASN A 187 11.26 -5.83 -15.83
C ASN A 187 11.59 -4.57 -16.66
N ILE A 188 11.93 -3.48 -15.95
CA ILE A 188 12.35 -2.20 -16.53
C ILE A 188 13.65 -1.74 -15.87
N THR A 189 14.34 -0.77 -16.48
CA THR A 189 15.53 -0.19 -15.84
C THR A 189 15.13 0.83 -14.77
N GLU A 190 15.93 0.91 -13.70
CA GLU A 190 15.73 1.91 -12.62
C GLU A 190 15.71 3.34 -13.18
N THR A 191 16.57 3.63 -14.16
CA THR A 191 16.63 4.92 -14.86
C THR A 191 15.34 5.23 -15.63
N ALA A 192 14.78 4.25 -16.35
CA ALA A 192 13.53 4.43 -17.08
C ALA A 192 12.36 4.68 -16.11
N LEU A 193 12.28 3.89 -15.04
CA LEU A 193 11.29 4.09 -13.98
C LEU A 193 11.34 5.50 -13.40
N ARG A 194 12.52 5.96 -12.98
CA ARG A 194 12.72 7.30 -12.40
C ARG A 194 12.31 8.42 -13.34
N ARG A 195 12.70 8.33 -14.62
CA ARG A 195 12.33 9.32 -15.65
C ARG A 195 10.83 9.37 -15.85
N ALA A 196 10.19 8.21 -16.00
CA ALA A 196 8.74 8.11 -16.17
C ALA A 196 7.98 8.71 -14.97
N LEU A 197 8.45 8.47 -13.75
CA LEU A 197 7.84 9.04 -12.54
C LEU A 197 7.94 10.58 -12.49
N VAL A 198 9.08 11.16 -12.87
CA VAL A 198 9.24 12.62 -12.94
C VAL A 198 8.37 13.22 -14.04
N GLU A 199 8.37 12.62 -15.23
CA GLU A 199 7.58 13.11 -16.37
C GLU A 199 6.08 13.05 -16.09
N ALA A 200 5.58 11.90 -15.63
CA ALA A 200 4.16 11.70 -15.34
C ALA A 200 3.65 12.57 -14.19
N SER A 201 4.54 13.02 -13.30
CA SER A 201 4.20 13.93 -12.21
C SER A 201 4.38 15.41 -12.58
N GLY A 202 4.65 15.74 -13.84
CA GLY A 202 4.84 17.13 -14.29
C GLY A 202 6.11 17.77 -13.72
N GLY A 203 7.15 16.97 -13.47
CA GLY A 203 8.41 17.42 -12.88
C GLY A 203 8.43 17.44 -11.35
N MET A 204 7.42 16.88 -10.68
CA MET A 204 7.47 16.73 -9.23
C MET A 204 8.58 15.73 -8.86
N TYR A 205 9.25 15.98 -7.73
CA TYR A 205 10.34 15.15 -7.21
C TYR A 205 11.60 15.08 -8.10
N PRO A 206 12.29 16.22 -8.33
CA PRO A 206 13.50 16.25 -9.17
C PRO A 206 14.62 15.33 -8.67
N ASP A 207 14.65 15.01 -7.37
CA ASP A 207 15.59 14.07 -6.75
C ASP A 207 15.55 12.67 -7.38
N LEU A 208 14.43 12.24 -7.98
CA LEU A 208 14.35 10.96 -8.69
C LEU A 208 15.42 10.85 -9.79
N VAL A 209 15.80 11.95 -10.41
CA VAL A 209 16.85 12.02 -11.43
C VAL A 209 18.14 12.63 -10.88
N ALA A 210 18.03 13.70 -10.08
CA ALA A 210 19.19 14.45 -9.60
C ALA A 210 19.98 13.74 -8.49
N ARG A 211 19.36 12.79 -7.77
CA ARG A 211 19.94 12.09 -6.61
C ARG A 211 19.84 10.57 -6.78
N PRO A 212 20.59 9.97 -7.72
CA PRO A 212 20.51 8.53 -8.02
C PRO A 212 20.96 7.63 -6.86
N GLU A 213 21.66 8.17 -5.86
CA GLU A 213 22.02 7.49 -4.63
C GLU A 213 20.83 7.27 -3.68
N PHE A 214 19.75 8.06 -3.78
CA PHE A 214 18.53 7.79 -3.02
C PHE A 214 17.74 6.67 -3.69
N LYS A 215 17.84 5.48 -3.13
CA LYS A 215 17.19 4.27 -3.67
C LYS A 215 15.77 4.05 -3.12
N ALA A 216 15.40 4.70 -2.02
CA ALA A 216 14.07 4.65 -1.46
C ALA A 216 13.22 5.87 -1.83
N PHE A 217 11.93 5.65 -2.11
CA PHE A 217 10.97 6.69 -2.48
C PHE A 217 9.67 6.50 -1.71
N LEU A 218 9.14 7.56 -1.10
CA LEU A 218 7.82 7.61 -0.50
C LEU A 218 6.87 8.31 -1.48
N PRO A 219 6.22 7.56 -2.40
CA PRO A 219 5.31 8.16 -3.36
C PRO A 219 4.08 8.77 -2.67
N PRO A 220 3.57 9.92 -3.16
CA PRO A 220 2.41 10.61 -2.60
C PRO A 220 1.08 9.95 -3.02
N ILE A 221 0.98 8.63 -2.90
CA ILE A 221 -0.19 7.85 -3.33
C ILE A 221 -0.95 7.28 -2.13
N GLY A 222 -2.15 6.74 -2.40
CA GLY A 222 -2.92 6.04 -1.38
C GLY A 222 -2.19 4.78 -0.88
N GLY A 223 -2.15 4.60 0.44
CA GLY A 223 -1.60 3.40 1.08
C GLY A 223 -2.53 2.19 1.05
N THR A 224 -2.17 1.18 1.84
CA THR A 224 -2.94 -0.05 2.00
C THR A 224 -3.45 -0.17 3.44
N SER A 225 -4.72 -0.50 3.62
CA SER A 225 -5.27 -0.90 4.91
C SER A 225 -5.48 -2.41 4.93
N VAL A 226 -4.94 -3.11 5.92
CA VAL A 226 -5.11 -4.56 6.08
C VAL A 226 -5.95 -4.84 7.31
N TYR A 227 -6.89 -5.76 7.16
CA TYR A 227 -7.74 -6.26 8.24
C TYR A 227 -7.49 -7.75 8.42
N LEU A 228 -7.07 -8.13 9.62
CA LEU A 228 -6.88 -9.51 10.02
C LEU A 228 -8.10 -9.94 10.85
N PHE A 229 -8.77 -11.00 10.41
CA PHE A 229 -9.93 -11.60 11.07
C PHE A 229 -9.47 -12.87 11.77
N GLY A 230 -9.67 -12.96 13.09
CA GLY A 230 -9.10 -14.03 13.90
C GLY A 230 -7.83 -13.59 14.63
N ASP A 231 -7.23 -14.54 15.33
CA ASP A 231 -5.94 -14.30 15.98
C ASP A 231 -4.82 -14.35 14.92
N PRO A 232 -3.88 -13.39 14.92
CA PRO A 232 -2.84 -13.27 13.90
C PRO A 232 -1.71 -14.30 14.11
N VAL A 233 -2.04 -15.58 13.96
CA VAL A 233 -1.08 -16.70 13.96
C VAL A 233 -0.35 -16.74 12.61
N LEU A 234 0.57 -15.79 12.45
CA LEU A 234 1.35 -15.54 11.24
C LEU A 234 2.60 -16.43 11.16
N GLY A 235 3.09 -16.70 9.96
CA GLY A 235 4.28 -17.53 9.72
C GLY A 235 4.12 -19.04 9.97
N ASN A 236 2.92 -19.49 10.38
CA ASN A 236 2.59 -20.91 10.53
C ASN A 236 1.88 -21.43 9.27
N THR A 237 2.45 -22.44 8.62
CA THR A 237 1.89 -23.06 7.41
C THR A 237 0.67 -23.93 7.66
N ASP A 238 0.35 -24.26 8.91
CA ASP A 238 -0.86 -25.02 9.26
C ASP A 238 -2.10 -24.13 9.38
N THR A 239 -1.91 -22.82 9.59
CA THR A 239 -3.00 -21.84 9.65
C THR A 239 -3.67 -21.75 8.28
N LYS A 240 -4.99 -22.00 8.24
CA LYS A 240 -5.79 -21.82 7.01
C LYS A 240 -6.01 -20.34 6.72
N ILE A 241 -5.74 -19.91 5.50
CA ILE A 241 -5.82 -18.48 5.12
C ILE A 241 -6.91 -18.24 4.06
N ALA A 242 -7.89 -17.40 4.40
CA ALA A 242 -8.78 -16.77 3.43
C ALA A 242 -8.30 -15.34 3.15
N CYS A 243 -8.12 -14.99 1.88
CA CYS A 243 -7.52 -13.71 1.52
C CYS A 243 -8.24 -13.01 0.37
N ARG A 244 -8.37 -11.68 0.50
CA ARG A 244 -8.90 -10.77 -0.51
C ARG A 244 -7.98 -9.57 -0.67
N PHE A 245 -7.47 -9.36 -1.88
CA PHE A 245 -6.98 -8.06 -2.29
C PHE A 245 -8.12 -7.25 -2.90
N HIS A 246 -8.53 -6.20 -2.21
CA HIS A 246 -9.57 -5.28 -2.63
C HIS A 246 -8.96 -3.98 -3.12
N ASP A 247 -9.37 -3.50 -4.29
CA ASP A 247 -9.00 -2.15 -4.73
C ASP A 247 -10.20 -1.24 -4.51
N GLU A 248 -9.92 -0.06 -3.96
CA GLU A 248 -10.91 0.95 -3.59
C GLU A 248 -11.94 1.23 -4.69
N CYS A 249 -13.20 1.26 -4.29
CA CYS A 249 -14.31 1.69 -5.13
C CYS A 249 -15.32 2.45 -4.24
N ASN A 250 -15.04 3.73 -3.99
CA ASN A 250 -15.76 4.58 -3.03
C ASN A 250 -17.29 4.50 -3.20
N GLY A 251 -17.78 4.70 -4.43
CA GLY A 251 -19.21 4.64 -4.74
C GLY A 251 -19.89 3.30 -4.42
N SER A 252 -19.20 2.17 -4.56
CA SER A 252 -19.75 0.86 -4.22
C SER A 252 -19.54 0.53 -2.74
N ASP A 253 -18.31 0.68 -2.26
CA ASP A 253 -17.90 0.27 -0.92
C ASP A 253 -18.64 1.06 0.16
N VAL A 254 -18.80 2.39 -0.01
CA VAL A 254 -19.45 3.28 0.96
C VAL A 254 -20.96 3.34 0.73
N PHE A 255 -21.38 3.58 -0.53
CA PHE A 255 -22.77 3.92 -0.84
C PHE A 255 -23.59 2.77 -1.46
N GLY A 256 -22.97 1.62 -1.75
CA GLY A 256 -23.69 0.46 -2.26
C GLY A 256 -24.16 0.59 -3.70
N SER A 257 -23.42 1.30 -4.56
CA SER A 257 -23.72 1.35 -6.00
C SER A 257 -23.89 -0.05 -6.60
N ASP A 258 -24.94 -0.20 -7.41
CA ASP A 258 -25.36 -1.43 -8.09
C ASP A 258 -24.68 -1.64 -9.46
N MET A 259 -23.84 -0.70 -9.89
CA MET A 259 -23.16 -0.73 -11.19
C MET A 259 -21.92 -1.62 -11.21
N CYS A 260 -21.46 -2.10 -10.05
CA CYS A 260 -20.32 -3.00 -9.95
C CYS A 260 -20.43 -3.97 -8.77
N THR A 261 -19.56 -4.97 -8.79
CA THR A 261 -19.51 -6.05 -7.79
C THR A 261 -18.53 -5.80 -6.64
N CYS A 262 -17.94 -4.60 -6.53
CA CYS A 262 -16.90 -4.29 -5.54
C CYS A 262 -17.35 -4.56 -4.11
N ARG A 263 -18.46 -3.95 -3.66
CA ARG A 263 -18.99 -4.18 -2.31
C ARG A 263 -19.45 -5.62 -2.08
N SER A 264 -20.07 -6.26 -3.09
CA SER A 264 -20.46 -7.68 -2.98
C SER A 264 -19.26 -8.57 -2.70
N TYR A 265 -18.14 -8.36 -3.41
CA TYR A 265 -16.89 -9.08 -3.14
C TYR A 265 -16.30 -8.74 -1.77
N LEU A 266 -16.34 -7.47 -1.35
CA LEU A 266 -15.81 -7.07 -0.04
C LEU A 266 -16.59 -7.71 1.11
N GLY A 267 -17.91 -7.66 1.05
CA GLY A 267 -18.80 -8.26 2.03
C GLY A 267 -18.71 -9.78 2.06
N PHE A 268 -18.70 -10.42 0.89
CA PHE A 268 -18.48 -11.87 0.78
C PHE A 268 -17.12 -12.28 1.34
N ALA A 269 -16.05 -11.54 1.01
CA ALA A 269 -14.72 -11.79 1.55
C ALA A 269 -14.68 -11.66 3.08
N ALA A 270 -15.37 -10.66 3.66
CA ALA A 270 -15.48 -10.53 5.10
C ALA A 270 -16.21 -11.72 5.74
N GLU A 271 -17.29 -12.23 5.11
CA GLU A 271 -18.01 -13.42 5.57
C GLU A 271 -17.10 -14.67 5.56
N GLU A 272 -16.36 -14.91 4.48
CA GLU A 272 -15.40 -16.02 4.39
C GLU A 272 -14.21 -15.87 5.36
N CYS A 273 -13.71 -14.64 5.55
CA CYS A 273 -12.64 -14.33 6.48
C CYS A 273 -13.06 -14.63 7.92
N VAL A 274 -14.28 -14.22 8.30
CA VAL A 274 -14.88 -14.58 9.59
C VAL A 274 -14.99 -16.09 9.71
N ARG A 275 -15.60 -16.78 8.73
CA ARG A 275 -15.77 -18.24 8.81
C ARG A 275 -14.44 -18.97 9.01
N THR A 276 -13.41 -18.54 8.29
CA THR A 276 -12.06 -19.08 8.41
C THR A 276 -11.48 -18.81 9.80
N ALA A 277 -11.65 -17.61 10.33
CA ALA A 277 -11.23 -17.25 11.68
C ALA A 277 -11.90 -18.11 12.77
N GLN A 278 -13.21 -18.37 12.65
CA GLN A 278 -13.96 -19.22 13.57
C GLN A 278 -13.50 -20.68 13.58
N GLN A 279 -12.78 -21.10 12.54
CA GLN A 279 -12.20 -22.44 12.37
C GLN A 279 -10.71 -22.47 12.74
N ASN A 280 -10.25 -21.52 13.56
CA ASN A 280 -8.84 -21.35 13.95
C ASN A 280 -7.90 -21.01 12.77
N GLY A 281 -8.44 -20.51 11.67
CA GLY A 281 -7.67 -19.92 10.57
C GLY A 281 -7.51 -18.41 10.71
N LEU A 282 -7.08 -17.76 9.63
CA LEU A 282 -6.89 -16.33 9.53
C LEU A 282 -7.56 -15.79 8.26
N GLY A 283 -8.42 -14.78 8.43
CA GLY A 283 -8.93 -14.00 7.31
C GLY A 283 -8.07 -12.76 7.08
N ILE A 284 -7.77 -12.43 5.82
CA ILE A 284 -6.96 -11.27 5.43
C ILE A 284 -7.71 -10.48 4.35
N ILE A 285 -8.00 -9.22 4.61
CA ILE A 285 -8.45 -8.28 3.58
C ILE A 285 -7.42 -7.16 3.46
N ALA A 286 -6.73 -7.07 2.32
CA ALA A 286 -5.86 -5.95 1.98
C ALA A 286 -6.63 -4.99 1.06
N TYR A 287 -6.99 -3.82 1.59
CA TYR A 287 -7.70 -2.74 0.92
C TYR A 287 -6.70 -1.71 0.37
N ASN A 288 -6.48 -1.74 -0.94
CA ASN A 288 -5.57 -0.84 -1.64
C ASN A 288 -6.32 0.40 -2.13
N ARG A 289 -5.82 1.58 -1.82
CA ARG A 289 -6.40 2.87 -2.25
C ARG A 289 -6.05 3.19 -3.70
N LYS A 290 -6.58 2.38 -4.62
CA LYS A 290 -6.35 2.40 -6.08
C LYS A 290 -7.67 2.56 -6.83
N GLU A 291 -8.40 3.64 -6.55
CA GLU A 291 -9.71 3.94 -7.16
C GLU A 291 -9.67 3.93 -8.70
N GLY A 292 -10.74 3.42 -9.31
CA GLY A 292 -10.92 3.46 -10.76
C GLY A 292 -9.83 2.75 -11.54
N ARG A 293 -9.27 1.64 -11.03
CA ARG A 293 -8.10 0.97 -11.62
C ARG A 293 -6.85 1.84 -11.69
N ALA A 294 -6.65 2.66 -10.65
CA ALA A 294 -5.62 3.69 -10.56
C ALA A 294 -5.75 4.84 -11.61
N LEU A 295 -6.93 5.00 -12.23
CA LEU A 295 -7.26 6.15 -13.08
C LEU A 295 -7.91 7.30 -12.29
N GLY A 296 -8.37 7.02 -11.07
CA GLY A 296 -9.12 7.97 -10.25
C GLY A 296 -10.61 8.06 -10.59
N GLU A 297 -11.36 8.72 -9.71
CA GLU A 297 -12.83 8.75 -9.76
C GLU A 297 -13.38 9.58 -10.93
N VAL A 298 -12.69 10.67 -11.31
CA VAL A 298 -13.10 11.52 -12.44
C VAL A 298 -13.13 10.72 -13.74
N VAL A 299 -12.04 10.03 -14.07
CA VAL A 299 -11.94 9.22 -15.29
C VAL A 299 -12.95 8.07 -15.26
N LYS A 300 -13.14 7.42 -14.10
CA LYS A 300 -14.18 6.40 -13.92
C LYS A 300 -15.57 6.90 -14.28
N TYR A 301 -15.94 8.10 -13.84
CA TYR A 301 -17.25 8.69 -14.18
C TYR A 301 -17.34 9.10 -15.64
N LEU A 302 -16.26 9.59 -16.26
CA LEU A 302 -16.23 9.83 -17.71
C LEU A 302 -16.46 8.53 -18.50
N VAL A 303 -15.84 7.42 -18.10
CA VAL A 303 -16.06 6.10 -18.70
C VAL A 303 -17.51 5.64 -18.53
N TYR A 304 -18.10 5.83 -17.34
CA TYR A 304 -19.52 5.50 -17.10
C TYR A 304 -20.44 6.34 -17.99
N ASN A 305 -20.18 7.64 -18.13
CA ASN A 305 -20.95 8.51 -19.00
C ASN A 305 -20.80 8.10 -20.47
N ALA A 306 -19.58 7.78 -20.93
CA ALA A 306 -19.33 7.31 -22.28
C ALA A 306 -20.10 6.01 -22.59
N ARG A 307 -20.13 5.07 -21.64
CA ARG A 307 -20.90 3.82 -21.76
C ARG A 307 -22.40 4.06 -21.82
N ARG A 308 -22.93 4.92 -20.94
CA ARG A 308 -24.38 5.21 -20.89
C ARG A 308 -24.87 6.04 -22.08
N ASN A 309 -24.06 6.96 -22.57
CA ASN A 309 -24.42 7.85 -23.68
C ASN A 309 -24.16 7.22 -25.05
N ALA A 310 -23.52 6.04 -25.11
CA ALA A 310 -23.34 5.32 -26.36
C ALA A 310 -24.70 4.98 -26.97
N GLN A 311 -24.87 5.24 -28.28
CA GLN A 311 -26.10 4.89 -29.00
C GLN A 311 -26.43 3.40 -28.94
N SER A 312 -25.41 2.55 -28.78
CA SER A 312 -25.53 1.11 -28.59
C SER A 312 -25.99 0.69 -27.18
N GLY A 313 -26.13 1.64 -26.25
CA GLY A 313 -26.33 1.38 -24.84
C GLY A 313 -25.10 0.78 -24.16
N ASP A 314 -25.25 0.42 -22.89
CA ASP A 314 -24.20 -0.21 -22.08
C ASP A 314 -24.11 -1.71 -22.38
N ARG A 315 -23.14 -2.10 -23.23
CA ARG A 315 -22.93 -3.48 -23.66
C ARG A 315 -21.65 -4.06 -23.08
N ALA A 316 -21.69 -5.33 -22.68
CA ALA A 316 -20.54 -6.04 -22.14
C ALA A 316 -19.32 -6.06 -23.09
N VAL A 317 -19.59 -6.16 -24.41
CA VAL A 317 -18.53 -6.22 -25.45
C VAL A 317 -17.70 -4.94 -25.55
N ASP A 318 -18.27 -3.79 -25.14
CA ASP A 318 -17.60 -2.49 -25.23
C ASP A 318 -16.94 -2.09 -23.89
N TYR A 319 -17.05 -2.92 -22.85
CA TYR A 319 -16.71 -2.51 -21.48
C TYR A 319 -15.24 -2.05 -21.34
N PHE A 320 -14.31 -2.82 -21.90
CA PHE A 320 -12.87 -2.51 -21.82
C PHE A 320 -12.44 -1.49 -22.87
N SER A 321 -12.95 -1.60 -24.10
CA SER A 321 -12.61 -0.67 -25.19
C SER A 321 -13.01 0.76 -24.87
N ARG A 322 -14.16 0.99 -24.20
CA ARG A 322 -14.55 2.33 -23.75
C ARG A 322 -13.60 2.92 -22.70
N THR A 323 -12.99 2.07 -21.88
CA THR A 323 -11.98 2.54 -20.93
C THR A 323 -10.73 2.99 -21.68
N GLU A 324 -10.28 2.20 -22.66
CA GLU A 324 -9.12 2.53 -23.50
C GLU A 324 -9.34 3.78 -24.36
N GLU A 325 -10.54 3.97 -24.91
CA GLU A 325 -10.90 5.18 -25.67
C GLU A 325 -10.79 6.46 -24.82
N VAL A 326 -11.19 6.40 -23.54
CA VAL A 326 -11.22 7.57 -22.65
C VAL A 326 -9.88 7.78 -21.94
N ALA A 327 -9.22 6.70 -21.51
CA ALA A 327 -8.05 6.74 -20.63
C ALA A 327 -6.74 6.33 -21.31
N GLY A 328 -6.79 5.81 -22.54
CA GLY A 328 -5.62 5.27 -23.26
C GLY A 328 -5.17 3.88 -22.79
N VAL A 329 -5.76 3.36 -21.71
CA VAL A 329 -5.42 2.06 -21.11
C VAL A 329 -6.61 1.52 -20.32
N SER A 330 -6.75 0.20 -20.25
CA SER A 330 -7.85 -0.47 -19.53
C SER A 330 -7.59 -0.72 -18.04
N ASP A 331 -6.32 -0.73 -17.60
CA ASP A 331 -5.91 -0.93 -16.21
C ASP A 331 -4.50 -0.36 -15.96
N MET A 332 -4.34 0.52 -14.96
CA MET A 332 -3.02 1.06 -14.55
C MET A 332 -2.54 0.48 -13.22
N ARG A 333 -3.26 -0.49 -12.64
CA ARG A 333 -2.86 -1.06 -11.36
C ARG A 333 -1.67 -1.97 -11.54
N CYS A 334 -0.61 -1.65 -10.81
CA CYS A 334 0.48 -2.57 -10.56
C CYS A 334 0.11 -3.49 -9.38
N GLN A 335 -0.33 -4.71 -9.68
CA GLN A 335 -0.78 -5.70 -8.67
C GLN A 335 0.42 -6.41 -8.01
N GLU A 336 1.54 -6.47 -8.72
CA GLU A 336 2.84 -6.99 -8.32
C GLU A 336 3.37 -6.28 -7.07
N LEU A 337 2.99 -5.02 -6.83
CA LEU A 337 3.37 -4.29 -5.62
C LEU A 337 2.48 -4.60 -4.41
N ALA A 338 1.22 -5.00 -4.63
CA ALA A 338 0.29 -5.28 -3.54
C ALA A 338 0.64 -6.56 -2.77
N VAL A 339 1.43 -7.45 -3.39
CA VAL A 339 1.86 -8.73 -2.85
C VAL A 339 2.70 -8.61 -1.59
N ASP A 340 3.44 -7.50 -1.44
CA ASP A 340 4.39 -7.31 -0.34
C ASP A 340 3.74 -7.41 1.03
N VAL A 341 2.45 -7.07 1.14
CA VAL A 341 1.67 -7.25 2.37
C VAL A 341 1.66 -8.71 2.82
N LEU A 342 1.54 -9.67 1.91
CA LEU A 342 1.50 -11.08 2.26
C LEU A 342 2.88 -11.57 2.71
N HIS A 343 3.95 -11.17 2.02
CA HIS A 343 5.32 -11.45 2.46
C HIS A 343 5.63 -10.80 3.81
N TRP A 344 5.16 -9.58 4.03
CA TRP A 344 5.31 -8.89 5.30
C TRP A 344 4.58 -9.59 6.45
N LEU A 345 3.43 -10.21 6.17
CA LEU A 345 2.70 -11.08 7.09
C LEU A 345 3.25 -12.52 7.18
N GLY A 346 4.35 -12.84 6.48
CA GLY A 346 4.96 -14.18 6.48
C GLY A 346 4.13 -15.25 5.76
N VAL A 347 3.18 -14.85 4.91
CA VAL A 347 2.28 -15.76 4.19
C VAL A 347 3.02 -16.39 3.00
N THR A 348 2.95 -17.72 2.92
CA THR A 348 3.51 -18.53 1.80
C THR A 348 2.43 -19.31 1.05
N ARG A 349 1.24 -19.47 1.63
CA ARG A 349 0.08 -20.15 1.03
C ARG A 349 -1.22 -19.43 1.40
N VAL A 350 -2.13 -19.33 0.44
CA VAL A 350 -3.51 -18.88 0.62
C VAL A 350 -4.44 -20.03 0.28
N ASP A 351 -5.25 -20.46 1.25
CA ASP A 351 -6.19 -21.58 1.08
C ASP A 351 -7.44 -21.17 0.28
N ALA A 352 -7.99 -19.98 0.57
CA ALA A 352 -9.15 -19.43 -0.13
C ALA A 352 -8.85 -18.02 -0.65
N TRP A 353 -8.52 -17.91 -1.93
CA TRP A 353 -8.29 -16.65 -2.63
C TRP A 353 -9.59 -16.10 -3.23
N ILE A 354 -10.14 -15.05 -2.63
CA ILE A 354 -11.48 -14.56 -2.95
C ILE A 354 -11.38 -13.52 -4.05
N SER A 355 -11.37 -13.95 -5.30
CA SER A 355 -11.20 -13.06 -6.44
C SER A 355 -11.50 -13.78 -7.75
N MET A 356 -12.15 -13.10 -8.69
CA MET A 356 -12.22 -13.53 -10.09
C MET A 356 -11.05 -13.03 -10.95
N SER A 357 -10.19 -12.14 -10.43
CA SER A 357 -9.14 -11.49 -11.22
C SER A 357 -7.90 -12.37 -11.37
N ASN A 358 -7.60 -12.73 -12.62
CA ASN A 358 -6.38 -13.48 -12.97
C ASN A 358 -5.12 -12.64 -12.69
N HIS A 359 -5.10 -11.35 -13.06
CA HIS A 359 -3.93 -10.49 -12.79
C HIS A 359 -3.55 -10.46 -11.30
N LYS A 360 -4.53 -10.42 -10.39
CA LYS A 360 -4.25 -10.48 -8.96
C LYS A 360 -3.74 -11.84 -8.51
N ARG A 361 -4.30 -12.94 -9.06
CA ARG A 361 -3.82 -14.30 -8.79
C ARG A 361 -2.38 -14.47 -9.28
N GLU A 362 -2.11 -14.09 -10.52
CA GLU A 362 -0.81 -14.22 -11.17
C GLU A 362 0.25 -13.42 -10.44
N ALA A 363 -0.05 -12.20 -9.98
CA ALA A 363 0.86 -11.43 -9.14
C ALA A 363 1.25 -12.19 -7.86
N VAL A 364 0.30 -12.82 -7.18
CA VAL A 364 0.53 -13.61 -5.95
C VAL A 364 1.33 -14.89 -6.23
N VAL A 365 0.95 -15.64 -7.27
CA VAL A 365 1.63 -16.89 -7.64
C VAL A 365 3.07 -16.61 -8.11
N SER A 366 3.27 -15.59 -8.94
CA SER A 366 4.60 -15.19 -9.42
C SER A 366 5.52 -14.69 -8.30
N ALA A 367 4.95 -14.22 -7.18
CA ALA A 367 5.72 -13.88 -5.98
C ALA A 367 6.16 -15.12 -5.15
N GLY A 368 5.73 -16.31 -5.56
CA GLY A 368 6.02 -17.58 -4.88
C GLY A 368 5.08 -17.88 -3.72
N ILE A 369 3.85 -17.33 -3.74
CA ILE A 369 2.80 -17.65 -2.77
C ILE A 369 1.81 -18.62 -3.43
N GLU A 370 1.62 -19.79 -2.83
CA GLU A 370 0.70 -20.80 -3.33
C GLU A 370 -0.76 -20.33 -3.14
N ILE A 371 -1.61 -20.50 -4.17
CA ILE A 371 -3.07 -20.34 -4.06
C ILE A 371 -3.71 -21.72 -4.26
N VAL A 372 -4.29 -22.26 -3.18
CA VAL A 372 -4.93 -23.59 -3.18
C VAL A 372 -6.27 -23.55 -3.93
N LYS A 373 -7.18 -22.66 -3.50
CA LYS A 373 -8.48 -22.48 -4.15
C LYS A 373 -8.72 -21.01 -4.46
N GLN A 374 -9.16 -20.74 -5.68
CA GLN A 374 -9.75 -19.46 -6.06
C GLN A 374 -11.27 -19.55 -5.91
N VAL A 375 -11.86 -18.57 -5.23
CA VAL A 375 -13.28 -18.54 -4.87
C VAL A 375 -13.95 -17.38 -5.62
N GLU A 376 -14.94 -17.71 -6.44
CA GLU A 376 -15.76 -16.72 -7.15
C GLU A 376 -16.86 -16.14 -6.26
N LEU A 377 -17.40 -14.98 -6.64
CA LEU A 377 -18.57 -14.42 -5.96
C LEU A 377 -19.82 -15.26 -6.30
N PRO A 378 -20.58 -15.74 -5.29
CA PRO A 378 -21.84 -16.44 -5.52
C PRO A 378 -22.80 -15.62 -6.40
N SER A 379 -23.46 -16.29 -7.35
CA SER A 379 -24.32 -15.64 -8.35
C SER A 379 -25.47 -14.83 -7.72
N ASN A 380 -26.00 -15.27 -6.58
CA ASN A 380 -27.05 -14.59 -5.84
C ASN A 380 -26.59 -13.28 -5.15
N LEU A 381 -25.29 -12.99 -5.13
CA LEU A 381 -24.71 -11.74 -4.61
C LEU A 381 -24.36 -10.75 -5.74
N ILE A 382 -24.60 -11.12 -7.00
CA ILE A 382 -24.40 -10.25 -8.17
C ILE A 382 -25.69 -9.46 -8.41
N GLY A 383 -25.63 -8.15 -8.22
CA GLY A 383 -26.74 -7.24 -8.53
C GLY A 383 -27.01 -7.17 -10.04
N SER A 384 -28.26 -6.89 -10.43
CA SER A 384 -28.68 -6.80 -11.83
C SER A 384 -27.88 -5.76 -12.63
N GLY A 385 -27.59 -4.59 -12.02
CA GLY A 385 -26.76 -3.54 -12.63
C GLY A 385 -25.30 -3.94 -12.87
N ALA A 386 -24.80 -4.97 -12.18
CA ALA A 386 -23.42 -5.45 -12.31
C ALA A 386 -23.28 -6.62 -13.30
N LEU A 387 -24.39 -7.11 -13.89
CA LEU A 387 -24.35 -8.22 -14.86
C LEU A 387 -23.53 -7.86 -16.10
N VAL A 388 -23.59 -6.60 -16.56
CA VAL A 388 -22.79 -6.12 -17.70
C VAL A 388 -21.29 -6.22 -17.39
N GLU A 389 -20.88 -5.76 -16.20
CA GLU A 389 -19.49 -5.86 -15.73
C GLU A 389 -19.03 -7.33 -15.64
N ILE A 390 -19.82 -8.19 -15.00
CA ILE A 390 -19.46 -9.60 -14.81
C ILE A 390 -19.39 -10.33 -16.15
N SER A 391 -20.35 -10.10 -17.04
CA SER A 391 -20.37 -10.72 -18.38
C SER A 391 -19.14 -10.29 -19.19
N ALA A 392 -18.77 -9.01 -19.13
CA ALA A 392 -17.58 -8.51 -19.79
C ALA A 392 -16.29 -9.14 -19.24
N LYS A 393 -16.17 -9.22 -17.91
CA LYS A 393 -15.00 -9.85 -17.27
C LYS A 393 -14.87 -11.32 -17.65
N LYS A 394 -15.96 -12.08 -17.62
CA LYS A 394 -15.97 -13.49 -18.03
C LYS A 394 -15.56 -13.64 -19.50
N ALA A 395 -16.12 -12.81 -20.39
CA ALA A 395 -15.74 -12.80 -21.81
C ALA A 395 -14.25 -12.46 -22.04
N SER A 396 -13.65 -11.66 -21.17
CA SER A 396 -12.21 -11.35 -21.19
C SER A 396 -11.35 -12.35 -20.41
N GLY A 397 -11.88 -13.54 -20.08
CA GLY A 397 -11.11 -14.65 -19.51
C GLY A 397 -10.94 -14.63 -17.99
N TYR A 398 -11.67 -13.77 -17.25
CA TYR A 398 -11.65 -13.82 -15.78
C TYR A 398 -12.20 -15.15 -15.26
N PHE A 399 -11.67 -15.61 -14.13
CA PHE A 399 -11.99 -16.90 -13.53
C PHE A 399 -13.50 -17.10 -13.28
N THR A 400 -13.97 -18.31 -13.61
CA THR A 400 -15.29 -18.87 -13.27
C THR A 400 -15.13 -20.30 -12.79
N GLU A 401 -15.93 -20.73 -11.80
CA GLU A 401 -15.88 -22.13 -11.32
C GLU A 401 -16.36 -23.14 -12.38
N THR A 402 -17.20 -22.71 -13.34
CA THR A 402 -17.77 -23.58 -14.38
C THR A 402 -16.92 -23.72 -15.65
N GLY A 403 -15.73 -23.10 -15.71
CA GLY A 403 -14.98 -22.95 -16.96
C GLY A 403 -15.63 -21.93 -17.91
N ALA A 404 -14.85 -21.43 -18.85
CA ALA A 404 -15.28 -20.46 -19.87
C ALA A 404 -16.14 -21.09 -20.96
#